data_AF-A0A8X6W4F4-F1
#
_entry.id   AF-A0A8X6W4F4-F1
#
_cell.length_a   1.000
_cell.length_b   1.000
_cell.length_c   1.000
_cell.angle_alpha   90.00
_cell.angle_beta   90.00
_cell.angle_gamma   90.00
#
_symmetry.space_group_name_H-M   'P 1'
#
loop_
_entity.id
_entity.type
_entity.pdbx_description
1 polymer ?
#
loop_
_entity_poly.entity_id
_entity_poly.type
_entity_poly.pdbx_seq_one_letter_code
_entity_poly.pdbx_strand_id
1 'polypeptide(L)'
;MRSIGKGAEAGKMFCGLMNLPQPPIRFSPYAVAVDGTWQKRGYTSLNGVVTVTTIDTGKVIDVDILSKYCACKNLPFHEKDCKRNYVGSSGAMEIQGASKIFQRSLSLHNVRYITYLGDGDCKAFDAVKKKNIYGNEYQIEKLECIGHVMKRMGTRLRRLRKPIERANLVRR
;
A
#
# COMPACT_ATOMS: atom_id res chain seq x y z
N MET A 1 -4.81 21.83 28.69
CA MET A 1 -4.31 21.16 27.46
C MET A 1 -5.12 21.68 26.27
N ARG A 2 -4.70 22.80 25.67
CA ARG A 2 -5.34 23.42 24.50
C ARG A 2 -4.23 23.86 23.55
N SER A 3 -3.83 22.96 22.66
CA SER A 3 -2.84 23.26 21.63
C SER A 3 -3.22 22.62 20.31
N ILE A 4 -4.50 22.74 19.93
CA ILE A 4 -4.93 22.53 18.55
C ILE A 4 -4.88 23.93 17.91
N GLY A 5 -3.97 24.15 16.96
CA GLY A 5 -3.94 25.36 16.13
C GLY A 5 -2.70 26.26 16.18
N LYS A 6 -1.61 25.93 16.89
CA LYS A 6 -0.43 26.83 16.98
C LYS A 6 0.64 26.67 15.88
N GLY A 7 0.32 26.00 14.78
CA GLY A 7 1.19 25.95 13.58
C GLY A 7 2.59 25.35 13.81
N ALA A 8 3.43 25.40 12.77
CA ALA A 8 4.75 24.78 12.74
C ALA A 8 5.74 25.37 13.77
N GLU A 9 5.60 26.65 14.15
CA GLU A 9 6.47 27.29 15.14
C GLU A 9 6.32 26.71 16.55
N ALA A 10 5.09 26.47 17.00
CA ALA A 10 4.88 25.82 18.29
C ALA A 10 5.40 24.38 18.30
N GLY A 11 5.29 23.68 17.16
CA GLY A 11 5.91 22.36 16.98
C GLY A 11 7.44 22.41 17.09
N LYS A 12 8.10 23.42 16.52
CA LYS A 12 9.56 23.58 16.61
C LYS A 12 10.02 23.80 18.05
N MET A 13 9.31 24.66 18.77
CA MET A 13 9.60 24.97 20.17
C MET A 13 9.43 23.73 21.07
N PHE A 14 8.38 22.94 20.84
CA PHE A 14 8.17 21.68 21.55
C PHE A 14 9.24 20.63 21.22
N CYS A 15 9.58 20.46 19.94
CA CYS A 15 10.62 19.51 19.54
C CYS A 15 11.98 19.88 20.11
N GLY A 16 12.33 21.18 20.14
CA GLY A 16 13.54 21.67 20.78
C GLY A 16 13.59 21.37 22.28
N LEU A 17 12.48 21.55 23.00
CA LEU A 17 12.39 21.24 24.42
C LEU A 17 12.55 19.74 24.72
N MET A 18 11.97 18.90 23.87
CA MET A 18 11.95 17.44 24.06
C MET A 18 13.13 16.71 23.40
N ASN A 19 14.08 17.45 22.83
CA ASN A 19 15.19 16.91 22.03
C ASN A 19 14.71 15.97 20.90
N LEU A 20 13.57 16.31 20.30
CA LEU A 20 12.98 15.59 19.18
C LEU A 20 13.42 16.22 17.86
N PRO A 21 13.46 15.45 16.75
CA PRO A 21 13.73 16.01 15.43
C PRO A 21 12.73 17.12 15.11
N GLN A 22 13.20 18.16 14.40
CA GLN A 22 12.37 19.30 14.04
C GLN A 22 11.11 18.84 13.28
N PRO A 23 9.96 19.49 13.51
CA PRO A 23 8.75 19.15 12.77
C PRO A 23 9.00 19.37 11.27
N PRO A 24 8.65 18.41 10.40
CA PRO A 24 8.94 18.48 8.99
C PRO A 24 8.28 19.73 8.37
N ILE A 25 9.12 20.60 7.80
CA ILE A 25 8.74 21.90 7.21
C ILE A 25 8.60 21.80 5.67
N ARG A 26 9.14 20.72 5.10
CA ARG A 26 8.98 20.28 3.71
C ARG A 26 8.35 18.89 3.74
N PHE A 27 7.61 18.52 2.68
CA PHE A 27 7.12 17.16 2.52
C PHE A 27 8.30 16.19 2.63
N SER A 28 8.37 15.44 3.72
CA SER A 28 9.42 14.45 3.88
C SER A 28 9.20 13.32 2.88
N PRO A 29 10.23 12.94 2.13
CA PRO A 29 10.20 11.74 1.32
C PRO A 29 10.17 10.51 2.24
N TYR A 30 9.15 9.66 2.09
CA TYR A 30 9.03 8.41 2.84
C TYR A 30 9.16 7.21 1.91
N ALA A 31 9.87 6.20 2.42
CA ALA A 31 9.84 4.86 1.88
C ALA A 31 8.71 4.06 2.54
N VAL A 32 7.82 3.52 1.73
CA VAL A 32 6.60 2.87 2.20
C VAL A 32 6.43 1.48 1.63
N ALA A 33 6.01 0.56 2.48
CA ALA A 33 5.48 -0.75 2.09
C ALA A 33 3.97 -0.62 1.86
N VAL A 34 3.52 -1.11 0.71
CA VAL A 34 2.10 -1.13 0.35
C VAL A 34 1.66 -2.58 0.25
N ASP A 35 0.63 -2.92 1.01
CA ASP A 35 0.09 -4.28 1.02
C ASP A 35 -1.43 -4.29 1.18
N GLY A 36 -2.05 -5.31 0.60
CA GLY A 36 -3.47 -5.56 0.62
C GLY A 36 -3.81 -6.83 1.38
N THR A 37 -4.86 -6.78 2.20
CA THR A 37 -5.42 -7.97 2.84
C THR A 37 -6.90 -8.11 2.52
N TRP A 38 -7.38 -9.35 2.52
CA TRP A 38 -8.74 -9.69 2.14
C TRP A 38 -9.42 -10.54 3.20
N GLN A 39 -10.74 -10.39 3.33
CA GLN A 39 -11.54 -11.14 4.30
C GLN A 39 -11.46 -12.66 4.10
N LYS A 40 -11.38 -13.12 2.85
CA LYS A 40 -11.30 -14.54 2.50
C LYS A 40 -10.06 -14.78 1.63
N ARG A 41 -9.51 -15.99 1.73
CA ARG A 41 -8.43 -16.41 0.84
C ARG A 41 -8.98 -16.61 -0.59
N GLY A 42 -8.26 -16.09 -1.57
CA GLY A 42 -8.63 -16.18 -2.99
C GLY A 42 -9.37 -14.96 -3.54
N TYR A 43 -9.64 -14.98 -4.84
CA TYR A 43 -10.17 -13.81 -5.58
C TYR A 43 -11.66 -13.52 -5.35
N THR A 44 -12.33 -14.18 -4.40
CA THR A 44 -13.78 -14.09 -4.16
C THR A 44 -14.17 -13.19 -2.97
N SER A 45 -13.19 -12.52 -2.35
CA SER A 45 -13.43 -11.65 -1.20
C SER A 45 -14.33 -10.46 -1.50
N LEU A 46 -15.24 -10.16 -0.58
CA LEU A 46 -16.14 -9.00 -0.69
C LEU A 46 -15.51 -7.73 -0.11
N ASN A 47 -14.65 -7.88 0.89
CA ASN A 47 -13.98 -6.81 1.58
C ASN A 47 -12.46 -6.95 1.42
N GLY A 48 -11.79 -5.82 1.24
CA GLY A 48 -10.34 -5.71 1.17
C GLY A 48 -9.88 -4.46 1.90
N VAL A 49 -8.71 -4.53 2.51
CA VAL A 49 -8.07 -3.41 3.20
C VAL A 49 -6.70 -3.23 2.59
N VAL A 50 -6.40 -2.01 2.16
CA VAL A 50 -5.08 -1.65 1.63
C VAL A 50 -4.41 -0.74 2.65
N THR A 51 -3.17 -1.04 2.98
CA THR A 51 -2.41 -0.30 3.99
C THR A 51 -1.10 0.19 3.42
N VAL A 52 -0.67 1.36 3.90
CA VAL A 52 0.64 1.93 3.61
C VAL A 52 1.38 2.10 4.93
N THR A 53 2.54 1.45 5.03
CA THR A 53 3.36 1.38 6.24
C THR A 53 4.73 1.97 5.95
N THR A 54 5.25 2.83 6.82
CA THR A 54 6.65 3.29 6.71
C THR A 54 7.61 2.13 6.87
N ILE A 55 8.63 2.07 6.03
CA ILE A 55 9.69 1.06 6.16
C ILE A 55 10.56 1.36 7.39
N ASP A 56 10.86 2.65 7.64
CA ASP A 56 11.80 3.04 8.69
C ASP A 56 11.27 2.79 10.10
N THR A 57 9.99 3.07 10.33
CA THR A 57 9.39 2.92 11.67
C THR A 57 8.51 1.69 11.82
N GLY A 58 8.14 1.03 10.71
CA GLY A 58 7.17 -0.06 10.70
C GLY A 58 5.75 0.37 11.07
N LYS A 59 5.47 1.68 11.17
CA LYS A 59 4.14 2.21 11.53
C LYS A 59 3.29 2.44 10.30
N VAL A 60 1.99 2.14 10.44
CA VAL A 60 0.96 2.40 9.44
C VAL A 60 0.72 3.90 9.34
N ILE A 61 0.79 4.44 8.13
CA ILE A 61 0.54 5.85 7.81
C ILE A 61 -0.93 6.03 7.43
N ASP A 62 -1.42 5.15 6.55
CA ASP A 62 -2.73 5.30 5.94
C ASP A 62 -3.33 3.94 5.56
N VAL A 63 -4.67 3.88 5.55
CA VAL A 63 -5.46 2.68 5.29
C VAL A 63 -6.68 3.03 4.45
N ASP A 64 -6.94 2.28 3.38
CA ASP A 64 -8.17 2.37 2.61
C ASP A 64 -8.94 1.06 2.67
N ILE A 65 -10.21 1.14 3.03
CA ILE A 65 -11.10 -0.01 3.18
C ILE A 65 -12.05 -0.03 2.00
N LEU A 66 -12.05 -1.13 1.26
CA LEU A 66 -12.86 -1.31 0.07
C LEU A 66 -13.86 -2.46 0.29
N SER A 67 -15.10 -2.22 -0.09
CA SER A 67 -16.21 -3.17 0.06
C SER A 67 -17.05 -3.23 -1.22
N LYS A 68 -17.27 -4.46 -1.68
CA LYS A 68 -18.26 -4.82 -2.71
C LYS A 68 -19.62 -5.18 -2.10
N TYR A 69 -19.66 -5.43 -0.80
CA TYR A 69 -20.85 -5.91 -0.13
C TYR A 69 -21.85 -4.77 0.07
N CYS A 70 -23.11 -5.05 -0.23
CA CYS A 70 -24.21 -4.15 -0.01
C CYS A 70 -25.34 -4.90 0.72
N ALA A 71 -25.58 -4.51 1.97
CA ALA A 71 -26.68 -5.03 2.78
C ALA A 71 -28.02 -4.35 2.45
N CYS A 72 -27.99 -3.11 1.95
CA CYS A 72 -29.17 -2.25 1.80
C CYS A 72 -29.85 -2.34 0.43
N LYS A 73 -29.69 -3.43 -0.35
CA LYS A 73 -30.19 -3.51 -1.74
C LYS A 73 -31.70 -3.24 -1.89
N ASN A 74 -32.47 -3.57 -0.86
CA ASN A 74 -33.93 -3.46 -0.87
C ASN A 74 -34.45 -2.37 0.09
N LEU A 75 -33.58 -1.46 0.55
CA LEU A 75 -33.97 -0.38 1.46
C LEU A 75 -34.24 0.92 0.70
N PRO A 76 -35.25 1.72 1.09
CA PRO A 76 -35.65 2.94 0.39
C PRO A 76 -34.56 4.02 0.33
N PHE A 77 -33.57 3.99 1.22
CA PHE A 77 -32.44 4.94 1.25
C PHE A 77 -31.10 4.31 0.83
N HIS A 78 -31.16 3.28 -0.04
CA HIS A 78 -29.99 2.53 -0.51
C HIS A 78 -28.82 3.44 -0.88
N GLU A 79 -29.02 4.44 -1.75
CA GLU A 79 -27.92 5.26 -2.26
C GLU A 79 -27.19 6.08 -1.18
N LYS A 80 -27.89 6.46 -0.11
CA LYS A 80 -27.31 7.31 0.96
C LYS A 80 -26.62 6.49 2.05
N ASP A 81 -27.17 5.30 2.37
CA ASP A 81 -26.68 4.49 3.48
C ASP A 81 -25.80 3.29 3.04
N CYS A 82 -25.59 3.12 1.74
CA CYS A 82 -24.78 2.02 1.23
C CYS A 82 -23.30 2.19 1.55
N LYS A 83 -22.76 1.22 2.30
CA LYS A 83 -21.32 1.14 2.61
C LYS A 83 -20.48 0.53 1.47
N ARG A 84 -21.11 0.15 0.36
CA ARG A 84 -20.39 -0.36 -0.81
C ARG A 84 -19.68 0.80 -1.49
N ASN A 85 -18.36 0.69 -1.65
CA ASN A 85 -17.53 1.73 -2.25
C ASN A 85 -16.64 1.22 -3.40
N TYR A 86 -16.80 -0.05 -3.78
CA TYR A 86 -16.01 -0.69 -4.84
C TYR A 86 -16.86 -1.59 -5.76
N VAL A 87 -16.53 -1.56 -7.05
CA VAL A 87 -17.07 -2.42 -8.10
C VAL A 87 -15.90 -2.98 -8.90
N GLY A 88 -15.78 -4.31 -8.98
CA GLY A 88 -14.68 -4.96 -9.70
C GLY A 88 -14.22 -6.27 -9.06
N SER A 89 -13.05 -6.75 -9.48
CA SER A 89 -12.42 -7.96 -8.92
C SER A 89 -11.73 -7.68 -7.60
N SER A 90 -11.57 -8.71 -6.76
CA SER A 90 -10.93 -8.55 -5.45
C SER A 90 -9.47 -8.11 -5.56
N GLY A 91 -8.73 -8.63 -6.56
CA GLY A 91 -7.33 -8.25 -6.79
C GLY A 91 -7.19 -6.79 -7.28
N ALA A 92 -8.18 -6.25 -7.99
CA ALA A 92 -8.16 -4.85 -8.42
C ALA A 92 -8.49 -3.86 -7.28
N MET A 93 -8.94 -4.34 -6.11
CA MET A 93 -9.13 -3.50 -4.92
C MET A 93 -7.80 -2.93 -4.42
N GLU A 94 -6.72 -3.72 -4.47
CA GLU A 94 -5.39 -3.25 -4.08
C GLU A 94 -4.94 -2.06 -4.93
N ILE A 95 -5.13 -2.16 -6.25
CA ILE A 95 -4.79 -1.12 -7.22
C ILE A 95 -5.54 0.18 -6.91
N GLN A 96 -6.86 0.09 -6.65
CA GLN A 96 -7.68 1.25 -6.36
C GLN A 96 -7.36 1.86 -4.98
N GLY A 97 -7.12 1.02 -3.96
CA GLY A 97 -6.79 1.46 -2.62
C GLY A 97 -5.44 2.17 -2.58
N ALA A 98 -4.40 1.56 -3.16
CA ALA A 98 -3.07 2.18 -3.27
C ALA A 98 -3.16 3.53 -4.00
N SER A 99 -3.88 3.55 -5.11
CA SER A 99 -4.16 4.76 -5.89
C SER A 99 -4.86 5.88 -5.09
N LYS A 100 -5.79 5.54 -4.19
CA LYS A 100 -6.50 6.52 -3.34
C LYS A 100 -5.61 7.04 -2.22
N ILE A 101 -4.87 6.15 -1.56
CA ILE A 101 -3.94 6.50 -0.48
C ILE A 101 -2.87 7.46 -0.99
N PHE A 102 -2.28 7.17 -2.15
CA PHE A 102 -1.28 8.07 -2.73
C PHE A 102 -1.89 9.42 -3.14
N GLN A 103 -3.14 9.47 -3.61
CA GLN A 103 -3.77 10.74 -3.98
C GLN A 103 -4.02 11.65 -2.78
N ARG A 104 -4.42 11.08 -1.63
CA ARG A 104 -4.70 11.86 -0.42
C ARG A 104 -3.50 12.08 0.48
N SER A 105 -2.32 11.54 0.15
CA SER A 105 -1.11 11.63 0.98
C SER A 105 -0.70 13.07 1.29
N LEU A 106 -0.73 13.95 0.28
CA LEU A 106 -0.39 15.36 0.42
C LEU A 106 -1.43 16.09 1.28
N SER A 107 -2.71 15.91 0.98
CA SER A 107 -3.79 16.66 1.63
C SER A 107 -4.05 16.22 3.08
N LEU A 108 -3.94 14.91 3.35
CA LEU A 108 -4.29 14.34 4.65
C LEU A 108 -3.10 14.34 5.61
N HIS A 109 -1.91 13.98 5.12
CA HIS A 109 -0.74 13.72 5.96
C HIS A 109 0.43 14.67 5.67
N ASN A 110 0.36 15.48 4.61
CA ASN A 110 1.44 16.35 4.16
C ASN A 110 2.76 15.58 3.91
N VAL A 111 2.66 14.37 3.37
CA VAL A 111 3.80 13.47 3.09
C VAL A 111 3.90 13.09 1.62
N ARG A 112 5.11 12.75 1.17
CA ARG A 112 5.37 12.22 -0.18
C ARG A 112 5.94 10.81 -0.08
N TYR A 113 5.32 9.87 -0.77
CA TYR A 113 5.82 8.50 -0.88
C TYR A 113 6.75 8.39 -2.09
N ILE A 114 8.06 8.39 -1.86
CA ILE A 114 9.05 8.35 -2.95
C ILE A 114 9.45 6.92 -3.31
N THR A 115 9.35 5.99 -2.37
CA THR A 115 9.78 4.62 -2.56
C THR A 115 8.62 3.70 -2.21
N TYR A 116 8.27 2.83 -3.15
CA TYR A 116 7.19 1.86 -3.07
C TYR A 116 7.81 0.47 -2.92
N LEU A 117 7.75 -0.11 -1.73
CA LEU A 117 8.03 -1.52 -1.51
C LEU A 117 6.73 -2.30 -1.66
N GLY A 118 6.71 -3.26 -2.58
CA GLY A 118 5.56 -4.12 -2.78
C GLY A 118 5.93 -5.56 -3.07
N ASP A 119 4.89 -6.37 -3.23
CA ASP A 119 5.03 -7.68 -3.82
C ASP A 119 5.51 -7.56 -5.29
N GLY A 120 5.96 -8.67 -5.84
CA GLY A 120 6.43 -8.79 -7.21
C GLY A 120 5.37 -8.54 -8.28
N ASP A 121 4.12 -8.26 -7.90
CA ASP A 121 3.07 -7.82 -8.81
C ASP A 121 3.16 -6.30 -9.06
N CYS A 122 3.36 -5.90 -10.31
CA CYS A 122 3.57 -4.49 -10.67
C CYS A 122 2.28 -3.68 -10.87
N LYS A 123 1.10 -4.30 -10.89
CA LYS A 123 -0.14 -3.64 -11.33
C LYS A 123 -0.53 -2.44 -10.47
N ALA A 124 -0.38 -2.54 -9.15
CA ALA A 124 -0.67 -1.44 -8.23
C ALA A 124 0.34 -0.29 -8.41
N PHE A 125 1.63 -0.62 -8.51
CA PHE A 125 2.69 0.35 -8.78
C PHE A 125 2.48 1.09 -10.11
N ASP A 126 2.16 0.37 -11.19
CA ASP A 126 1.94 0.96 -12.50
C ASP A 126 0.77 1.96 -12.49
N ALA A 127 -0.31 1.62 -11.77
CA ALA A 127 -1.44 2.52 -11.60
C ALA A 127 -1.08 3.78 -10.81
N VAL A 128 -0.30 3.64 -9.74
CA VAL A 128 0.19 4.78 -8.94
C VAL A 128 1.13 5.65 -9.76
N LYS A 129 2.07 5.05 -10.50
CA LYS A 129 3.02 5.75 -11.37
C LYS A 129 2.31 6.53 -12.47
N LYS A 130 1.29 5.93 -13.10
CA LYS A 130 0.48 6.57 -14.15
C LYS A 130 -0.25 7.82 -13.66
N LYS A 131 -0.60 7.90 -12.38
CA LYS A 131 -1.29 9.06 -11.80
C LYS A 131 -0.37 10.27 -11.59
N ASN A 132 0.95 10.10 -11.64
CA ASN A 132 1.95 11.16 -11.49
C ASN A 132 1.64 12.18 -10.37
N ILE A 133 1.31 11.68 -9.18
CA ILE A 133 0.68 12.48 -8.11
C ILE A 133 1.61 13.58 -7.58
N TYR A 134 2.92 13.35 -7.61
CA TYR A 134 3.92 14.29 -7.12
C TYR A 134 4.60 15.10 -8.22
N GLY A 135 4.11 15.01 -9.46
CA GLY A 135 4.68 15.69 -10.63
C GLY A 135 6.05 15.14 -11.06
N ASN A 136 6.66 15.82 -12.02
CA ASN A 136 7.92 15.36 -12.65
C ASN A 136 9.15 15.47 -11.73
N GLU A 137 9.05 16.22 -10.63
CA GLU A 137 10.15 16.40 -9.68
C GLU A 137 10.39 15.16 -8.81
N TYR A 138 9.36 14.36 -8.53
CA TYR A 138 9.43 13.23 -7.60
C TYR A 138 8.84 11.97 -8.23
N GLN A 139 9.69 11.20 -8.92
CA GLN A 139 9.30 9.89 -9.44
C GLN A 139 9.34 8.82 -8.34
N ILE A 140 8.33 7.95 -8.34
CA ILE A 140 8.22 6.86 -7.37
C ILE A 140 9.10 5.70 -7.83
N GLU A 141 10.04 5.29 -6.99
CA GLU A 141 10.91 4.13 -7.22
C GLU A 141 10.26 2.87 -6.64
N LYS A 142 10.32 1.75 -7.38
CA LYS A 142 9.81 0.46 -6.90
C LYS A 142 10.93 -0.37 -6.28
N LEU A 143 10.71 -0.84 -5.07
CA LEU A 143 11.50 -1.89 -4.42
C LEU A 143 10.73 -3.21 -4.39
N GLU A 144 11.47 -4.32 -4.46
CA GLU A 144 10.92 -5.67 -4.42
C GLU A 144 11.13 -6.29 -3.03
N CYS A 145 10.12 -7.01 -2.55
CA CYS A 145 10.24 -7.79 -1.31
C CYS A 145 11.26 -8.95 -1.48
N ILE A 146 12.32 -8.94 -0.66
CA ILE A 146 13.37 -9.99 -0.66
C ILE A 146 12.75 -11.38 -0.48
N GLY A 147 11.76 -11.52 0.41
CA GLY A 147 11.06 -12.79 0.63
C GLY A 147 10.36 -13.30 -0.63
N HIS A 148 9.78 -12.41 -1.44
CA HIS A 148 9.17 -12.78 -2.71
C HIS A 148 10.20 -13.13 -3.78
N VAL A 149 11.32 -12.41 -3.83
CA VAL A 149 12.46 -12.75 -4.71
C VAL A 149 12.97 -14.15 -4.38
N MET A 150 13.19 -14.46 -3.09
CA MET A 150 13.64 -15.77 -2.63
C MET A 150 12.66 -16.89 -3.01
N LYS A 151 11.35 -16.71 -2.76
CA LYS A 151 10.31 -17.69 -3.16
C LYS A 151 10.29 -17.94 -4.67
N ARG A 152 10.44 -16.88 -5.47
CA ARG A 152 10.50 -16.96 -6.93
C ARG A 152 11.73 -17.74 -7.39
N MET A 153 12.91 -17.42 -6.84
CA MET A 153 14.16 -18.15 -7.12
C MET A 153 14.05 -19.63 -6.72
N GLY A 154 13.59 -19.92 -5.50
CA GLY A 154 13.41 -21.29 -5.02
C GLY A 154 12.41 -22.10 -5.85
N THR A 155 11.38 -21.45 -6.41
CA THR A 155 10.45 -22.10 -7.35
C THR A 155 11.13 -22.43 -8.68
N ARG A 156 11.94 -21.51 -9.23
CA ARG A 156 12.70 -21.74 -10.47
C ARG A 156 13.72 -22.87 -10.32
N LEU A 157 14.48 -22.88 -9.22
CA LEU A 157 15.45 -23.94 -8.93
C LEU A 157 14.80 -25.32 -8.83
N ARG A 158 13.66 -25.43 -8.12
CA ARG A 158 12.90 -26.70 -8.04
C ARG A 158 12.36 -27.15 -9.40
N ARG A 159 11.97 -26.21 -10.29
CA ARG A 159 11.56 -26.55 -11.67
C ARG A 159 12.71 -27.09 -12.50
N LEU A 160 13.93 -26.55 -12.34
CA LEU A 160 15.13 -27.05 -13.01
C LEU A 160 15.59 -28.41 -12.49
N ARG A 161 15.39 -28.69 -11.19
CA ARG A 161 15.75 -29.97 -10.58
C ARG A 161 14.88 -31.14 -11.06
N LYS A 162 13.59 -30.91 -11.28
CA LYS A 162 12.62 -31.96 -11.65
C LYS A 162 13.01 -32.77 -12.92
N PRO A 163 13.43 -32.14 -14.04
CA PRO A 163 13.93 -32.86 -15.20
C PRO A 163 15.18 -33.71 -14.91
N ILE A 164 16.10 -33.20 -14.08
CA ILE A 164 17.35 -33.91 -13.72
C ILE A 164 17.03 -35.16 -12.90
N GLU A 165 16.13 -35.06 -11.92
CA GLU A 165 15.65 -36.21 -11.14
C GLU A 165 14.97 -37.26 -12.02
N ARG A 166 14.12 -36.83 -12.98
CA ARG A 166 13.46 -37.73 -13.94
C ARG A 166 14.45 -38.42 -14.87
N ALA A 167 15.43 -37.69 -15.39
CA ALA A 167 16.46 -38.26 -16.27
C ALA A 167 17.33 -39.30 -15.54
N ASN A 168 17.60 -39.09 -14.25
CA ASN A 168 18.36 -40.05 -13.44
C ASN A 168 17.53 -41.29 -13.05
N LEU A 169 16.20 -41.18 -12.97
CA LEU A 169 15.28 -42.30 -12.73
C LEU A 169 15.08 -43.19 -13.96
N VAL A 170 15.13 -42.64 -15.18
CA VAL A 170 15.01 -43.41 -16.44
C VAL A 170 16.31 -44.13 -16.84
N ARG A 171 17.44 -43.72 -16.24
CA ARG A 171 18.78 -44.33 -16.46
C ARG A 171 19.11 -45.45 -15.46
N ARG A 172 18.18 -45.81 -14.57
CA ARG A 172 18.25 -46.98 -13.68
C ARG A 172 17.27 -48.03 -14.17
#